data_AF-A0A220U415-F1
#
_entry.id   AF-A0A220U415-F1
#
_cell.length_a   1.000
_cell.length_b   1.000
_cell.length_c   1.000
_cell.angle_alpha   90.00
_cell.angle_beta   90.00
_cell.angle_gamma   90.00
#
_symmetry.space_group_name_H-M   'P 1'
#
loop_
_entity.id
_entity.type
_entity.pdbx_description
1 polymer ?
#
loop_
_entity_poly.entity_id
_entity_poly.type
_entity_poly.pdbx_seq_one_letter_code
_entity_poly.pdbx_strand_id
1 'polypeptide(L)'
;MNKKLFLFSLLALFLMLFLVACSSSEEASGDQGNETKEEKSEDDQQKENEKQEKENEIIEPATSVEEIIKQEPGEFAGHNYNEAVVHRDLDGKHFQEKSSLEVYSYLLTLMGEGDNYTEYHDYFKEFNPHITTELTNMPGGMQISDDNEISFNTNIAILVDSSGSMGQKIAGYTKMELAKNAVNEFVASMPEGSNVMLRVYGHKGSSSDKDKKLSCGSTEVVYDFQPYNEKKFGKALDKFEPKGWTPLAKAISETKKDFENAEKGKNIIYIVSDGVATCGGDPAKASKELHDSNIEAVVNIIGFDVDNKGQEQLLSVAEAGGGEFETVDTAEDFKSIWKEERQRLWSEWYDWGNENWNAVWDEQTNKKNELWDMKNDVGNLIYDEKSRMKEASYYLQQEDQYESDMRQEIDSLIEQRYEILDDYISDTYDDLKETLETEGDDLKDAIEKKGEEMKEK
;
A
#
# COMPACT_ATOMS: atom_id res chain seq x y z
N MET A 1 -12.81 1.16 59.24
CA MET A 1 -11.94 0.31 60.10
C MET A 1 -10.53 0.51 59.56
N ASN A 2 -9.78 1.36 60.25
CA ASN A 2 -8.77 2.23 59.65
C ASN A 2 -7.36 1.67 59.84
N LYS A 3 -6.60 1.53 58.74
CA LYS A 3 -5.14 1.29 58.78
C LYS A 3 -4.40 2.62 58.95
N LYS A 4 -4.30 3.08 60.20
CA LYS A 4 -3.36 4.10 60.67
C LYS A 4 -2.90 3.70 62.06
N LEU A 5 -1.92 2.79 62.19
CA LEU A 5 -1.25 2.49 63.47
C LEU A 5 -0.13 1.45 63.28
N PHE A 6 0.87 1.72 62.43
CA PHE A 6 2.05 0.86 62.39
C PHE A 6 3.26 1.54 61.74
N LEU A 7 3.69 2.72 62.24
CA LEU A 7 5.02 3.29 61.88
C LEU A 7 5.42 4.53 62.70
N PHE A 8 4.98 4.61 63.97
CA PHE A 8 5.33 5.75 64.85
C PHE A 8 5.81 5.32 66.25
N SER A 9 6.48 4.18 66.34
CA SER A 9 7.09 3.70 67.59
C SER A 9 8.46 3.08 67.32
N LEU A 10 9.43 3.93 66.94
CA LEU A 10 10.86 3.62 67.03
C LEU A 10 11.73 4.88 66.80
N LEU A 11 11.22 6.04 67.24
CA LEU A 11 11.93 7.31 67.26
C LEU A 11 12.00 7.82 68.71
N ALA A 12 12.78 7.15 69.55
CA ALA A 12 13.26 7.65 70.86
C ALA A 12 13.97 6.53 71.64
N LEU A 13 15.09 6.02 71.14
CA LEU A 13 16.09 5.38 72.00
C LEU A 13 17.43 5.36 71.26
N PHE A 14 18.49 5.65 72.00
CA PHE A 14 19.90 5.72 71.56
C PHE A 14 20.42 7.06 71.03
N LEU A 15 20.31 8.03 71.94
CA LEU A 15 21.35 8.99 72.31
C LEU A 15 22.78 8.37 72.29
N MET A 16 23.72 9.16 71.78
CA MET A 16 25.16 9.25 72.12
C MET A 16 25.80 8.11 72.94
N LEU A 17 26.85 7.50 72.36
CA LEU A 17 28.04 7.09 73.11
C LEU A 17 29.31 7.26 72.26
N PHE A 18 30.20 8.07 72.81
CA PHE A 18 31.57 8.35 72.38
C PHE A 18 32.51 7.15 72.62
N LEU A 19 33.52 7.05 71.74
CA LEU A 19 34.95 6.70 71.95
C LEU A 19 35.41 5.30 72.42
N VAL A 20 36.48 4.84 71.73
CA VAL A 20 37.85 4.42 72.19
C VAL A 20 38.36 3.36 71.18
N ALA A 21 39.48 3.52 70.45
CA ALA A 21 40.85 3.43 70.94
C ALA A 21 41.92 3.97 69.96
N CYS A 22 43.02 4.45 70.54
CA CYS A 22 44.22 5.07 69.94
C CYS A 22 45.30 4.08 69.46
N SER A 23 46.13 4.51 68.49
CA SER A 23 47.63 4.56 68.53
C SER A 23 48.12 5.18 67.20
N SER A 24 49.09 6.08 67.07
CA SER A 24 50.08 6.72 67.95
C SER A 24 50.75 7.87 67.16
N SER A 25 50.88 9.04 67.82
CA SER A 25 51.91 10.13 67.80
C SER A 25 53.15 9.99 66.88
N GLU A 26 53.80 11.04 66.31
CA GLU A 26 54.31 12.34 66.85
C GLU A 26 54.87 13.20 65.67
N GLU A 27 54.58 14.52 65.56
CA GLU A 27 55.47 15.72 65.75
C GLU A 27 56.68 15.87 64.77
N ALA A 28 57.14 17.03 64.26
CA ALA A 28 56.78 18.46 64.32
C ALA A 28 57.57 19.28 63.24
N SER A 29 57.00 20.43 62.83
CA SER A 29 57.58 21.73 62.42
C SER A 29 58.85 21.90 61.55
N GLY A 30 58.76 22.78 60.53
CA GLY A 30 59.70 23.90 60.37
C GLY A 30 60.28 24.24 58.98
N ASP A 31 59.69 25.27 58.35
CA ASP A 31 60.34 26.42 57.67
C ASP A 31 60.71 26.45 56.16
N GLN A 32 60.35 27.62 55.57
CA GLN A 32 60.86 28.38 54.41
C GLN A 32 60.77 27.88 52.94
N GLY A 33 59.86 28.53 52.20
CA GLY A 33 60.11 29.33 50.97
C GLY A 33 60.67 28.67 49.71
N ASN A 34 59.87 28.63 48.64
CA ASN A 34 60.31 29.09 47.31
C ASN A 34 59.13 29.33 46.36
N GLU A 35 59.11 30.49 45.69
CA GLU A 35 58.33 30.70 44.47
C GLU A 35 58.76 29.66 43.43
N THR A 36 57.81 28.94 42.84
CA THR A 36 58.05 28.22 41.60
C THR A 36 56.93 28.60 40.65
N LYS A 37 57.27 29.40 39.62
CA LYS A 37 56.48 29.52 38.40
C LYS A 37 56.34 28.11 37.83
N GLU A 38 55.13 27.57 37.78
CA GLU A 38 54.84 26.45 36.89
C GLU A 38 54.82 27.01 35.46
N GLU A 39 55.87 26.68 34.70
CA GLU A 39 55.85 26.79 33.24
C GLU A 39 54.78 25.83 32.71
N LYS A 40 53.79 26.36 31.98
CA LYS A 40 52.85 25.57 31.19
C LYS A 40 53.64 24.65 30.25
N SER A 41 53.22 23.38 30.16
CA SER A 41 53.83 22.40 29.28
C SER A 41 53.73 22.85 27.81
N GLU A 42 54.71 22.50 26.97
CA GLU A 42 54.68 22.81 25.53
C GLU A 42 53.41 22.24 24.85
N ASP A 43 52.84 21.14 25.36
CA ASP A 43 51.61 20.52 24.87
C ASP A 43 50.34 21.33 25.25
N ASP A 44 50.33 21.99 26.41
CA ASP A 44 49.24 22.91 26.81
C ASP A 44 49.31 24.24 26.04
N GLN A 45 50.51 24.73 25.76
CA GLN A 45 50.71 25.94 24.93
C GLN A 45 50.36 25.71 23.47
N GLN A 46 50.59 24.50 22.95
CA GLN A 46 50.24 24.14 21.58
C GLN A 46 48.72 23.99 21.39
N LYS A 47 48.01 23.42 22.39
CA LYS A 47 46.53 23.40 22.44
C LYS A 47 45.91 24.78 22.63
N GLU A 48 46.50 25.65 23.46
CA GLU A 48 46.04 27.05 23.58
C GLU A 48 46.28 27.86 22.30
N ASN A 49 47.40 27.64 21.61
CA ASN A 49 47.69 28.31 20.32
C ASN A 49 46.75 27.81 19.20
N GLU A 50 46.44 26.51 19.13
CA GLU A 50 45.45 25.98 18.18
C GLU A 50 44.02 26.47 18.51
N LYS A 51 43.66 26.59 19.81
CA LYS A 51 42.38 27.21 20.22
C LYS A 51 42.34 28.69 19.84
N GLN A 52 43.43 29.44 20.01
CA GLN A 52 43.53 30.86 19.61
C GLN A 52 43.57 31.10 18.09
N GLU A 53 44.11 30.16 17.29
CA GLU A 53 44.06 30.24 15.82
C GLU A 53 42.64 30.03 15.29
N LYS A 54 41.89 29.05 15.82
CA LYS A 54 40.46 28.86 15.49
C LYS A 54 39.57 30.00 15.99
N GLU A 55 39.94 30.66 17.09
CA GLU A 55 39.17 31.77 17.69
C GLU A 55 39.26 33.09 16.88
N ASN A 56 40.21 33.20 15.94
CA ASN A 56 40.41 34.37 15.08
C ASN A 56 39.91 34.17 13.63
N GLU A 57 39.42 32.99 13.28
CA GLU A 57 38.85 32.73 11.96
C GLU A 57 37.40 33.24 11.92
N ILE A 58 37.15 34.26 11.09
CA ILE A 58 35.81 34.84 10.93
C ILE A 58 34.98 33.89 10.06
N ILE A 59 33.89 33.37 10.62
CA ILE A 59 32.88 32.61 9.90
C ILE A 59 31.98 33.61 9.16
N GLU A 60 32.08 33.63 7.85
CA GLU A 60 31.22 34.45 6.99
C GLU A 60 29.75 33.99 7.08
N PRO A 61 28.77 34.88 6.96
CA PRO A 61 27.36 34.51 6.96
C PRO A 61 27.07 33.57 5.78
N ALA A 62 26.54 32.40 6.09
CA ALA A 62 26.13 31.44 5.07
C ALA A 62 24.97 31.99 4.23
N THR A 63 24.92 31.58 2.97
CA THR A 63 23.89 31.96 1.99
C THR A 63 23.01 30.77 1.58
N SER A 64 23.33 29.57 2.07
CA SER A 64 22.66 28.32 1.73
C SER A 64 22.83 27.28 2.82
N VAL A 65 21.95 26.28 2.85
CA VAL A 65 22.06 25.15 3.78
C VAL A 65 23.35 24.36 3.55
N GLU A 66 23.81 24.23 2.30
CA GLU A 66 25.05 23.53 1.97
C GLU A 66 26.31 24.21 2.52
N GLU A 67 26.26 25.50 2.81
CA GLU A 67 27.33 26.21 3.51
C GLU A 67 27.22 26.00 5.01
N ILE A 68 26.01 25.98 5.56
CA ILE A 68 25.75 25.77 6.99
C ILE A 68 26.21 24.37 7.45
N ILE A 69 25.83 23.31 6.72
CA ILE A 69 26.17 21.92 7.10
C ILE A 69 27.68 21.62 7.02
N LYS A 70 28.46 22.46 6.32
CA LYS A 70 29.93 22.34 6.27
C LYS A 70 30.62 22.98 7.48
N GLN A 71 29.88 23.72 8.30
CA GLN A 71 30.42 24.35 9.51
C GLN A 71 30.48 23.30 10.62
N GLU A 72 31.59 23.32 11.37
CA GLU A 72 31.73 22.48 12.56
C GLU A 72 30.70 22.92 13.63
N PRO A 73 30.10 21.98 14.38
CA PRO A 73 29.25 22.31 15.51
C PRO A 73 30.02 23.10 16.57
N GLY A 74 29.34 24.07 17.18
CA GLY A 74 29.88 24.86 18.28
C GLY A 74 30.15 24.04 19.55
N GLU A 75 31.00 24.56 20.43
CA GLU A 75 31.44 23.87 21.67
C GLU A 75 30.26 23.40 22.56
N PHE A 76 29.16 24.15 22.54
CA PHE A 76 27.93 23.92 23.31
C PHE A 76 26.70 23.68 22.41
N ALA A 77 26.87 23.23 21.17
CA ALA A 77 25.77 22.91 20.26
C ALA A 77 24.92 21.71 20.76
N GLY A 78 23.67 21.65 20.29
CA GLY A 78 22.72 20.57 20.59
C GLY A 78 22.49 20.38 22.09
N HIS A 79 22.61 19.13 22.55
CA HIS A 79 22.39 18.77 23.96
C HIS A 79 23.48 19.26 24.92
N ASN A 80 24.59 19.81 24.42
CA ASN A 80 25.64 20.38 25.25
C ASN A 80 25.32 21.81 25.72
N TYR A 81 24.25 22.42 25.20
CA TYR A 81 23.88 23.79 25.55
C TYR A 81 23.54 23.92 27.03
N ASN A 82 24.16 24.91 27.67
CA ASN A 82 23.82 25.35 29.00
C ASN A 82 24.02 26.86 29.11
N GLU A 83 22.93 27.60 29.28
CA GLU A 83 22.91 29.07 29.34
C GLU A 83 23.97 29.63 30.30
N ALA A 84 24.04 29.12 31.53
CA ALA A 84 24.99 29.62 32.53
C ALA A 84 26.46 29.31 32.18
N VAL A 85 26.73 28.21 31.48
CA VAL A 85 28.09 27.88 31.01
C VAL A 85 28.48 28.81 29.86
N VAL A 86 27.55 29.09 28.95
CA VAL A 86 27.73 30.03 27.83
C VAL A 86 27.99 31.44 28.38
N HIS A 87 27.15 31.94 29.29
CA HIS A 87 27.35 33.26 29.91
C HIS A 87 28.73 33.40 30.57
N ARG A 88 29.17 32.37 31.30
CA ARG A 88 30.51 32.36 31.90
C ARG A 88 31.63 32.40 30.86
N ASP A 89 31.46 31.73 29.73
CA ASP A 89 32.44 31.81 28.63
C ASP A 89 32.47 33.22 28.01
N LEU A 90 31.30 33.80 27.78
CA LEU A 90 31.13 35.18 27.29
C LEU A 90 31.74 36.22 28.23
N ASP A 91 31.56 36.08 29.55
CA ASP A 91 32.18 36.94 30.58
C ASP A 91 33.72 36.91 30.54
N GLY A 92 34.29 35.80 30.06
CA GLY A 92 35.73 35.63 29.91
C GLY A 92 36.34 36.39 28.73
N LYS A 93 35.52 37.05 27.91
CA LYS A 93 35.91 37.71 26.67
C LYS A 93 35.62 39.22 26.71
N HIS A 94 36.12 39.93 25.70
CA HIS A 94 35.94 41.37 25.56
C HIS A 94 35.50 41.73 24.14
N PHE A 95 34.32 42.33 23.99
CA PHE A 95 33.69 42.56 22.68
C PHE A 95 33.56 44.04 22.28
N GLN A 96 33.99 44.99 23.11
CA GLN A 96 33.77 46.43 22.89
C GLN A 96 34.46 47.01 21.63
N GLU A 97 35.45 46.30 21.08
CA GLU A 97 36.15 46.68 19.83
C GLU A 97 35.84 45.74 18.65
N LYS A 98 34.96 44.75 18.85
CA LYS A 98 34.60 43.76 17.84
C LYS A 98 33.51 44.32 16.93
N SER A 99 33.49 43.86 15.68
CA SER A 99 32.37 44.09 14.75
C SER A 99 31.21 43.14 15.01
N SER A 100 30.01 43.48 14.53
CA SER A 100 28.81 42.63 14.64
C SER A 100 29.05 41.24 14.03
N LEU A 101 29.79 41.18 12.91
CA LEU A 101 30.19 39.93 12.29
C LEU A 101 31.15 39.11 13.16
N GLU A 102 32.14 39.73 13.81
CA GLU A 102 33.04 39.00 14.71
C GLU A 102 32.30 38.44 15.93
N VAL A 103 31.35 39.19 16.50
CA VAL A 103 30.52 38.69 17.61
C VAL A 103 29.64 37.54 17.14
N TYR A 104 28.93 37.69 16.01
CA TYR A 104 28.11 36.64 15.41
C TYR A 104 28.92 35.36 15.13
N SER A 105 30.10 35.51 14.53
CA SER A 105 31.03 34.40 14.28
C SER A 105 31.41 33.69 15.58
N TYR A 106 31.69 34.43 16.65
CA TYR A 106 31.99 33.83 17.95
C TYR A 106 30.79 33.09 18.55
N LEU A 107 29.58 33.61 18.39
CA LEU A 107 28.38 32.89 18.84
C LEU A 107 28.21 31.56 18.08
N LEU A 108 28.52 31.51 16.78
CA LEU A 108 28.51 30.27 16.02
C LEU A 108 29.52 29.24 16.54
N THR A 109 30.73 29.65 16.94
CA THR A 109 31.72 28.70 17.51
C THR A 109 31.29 28.15 18.87
N LEU A 110 30.38 28.83 19.57
CA LEU A 110 29.83 28.34 20.84
C LEU A 110 28.60 27.48 20.66
N MET A 111 27.69 27.81 19.74
CA MET A 111 26.35 27.21 19.73
C MET A 111 25.75 27.00 18.34
N GLY A 112 26.50 27.27 17.27
CA GLY A 112 26.07 26.95 15.92
C GLY A 112 25.93 25.44 15.75
N GLU A 113 24.84 24.98 15.15
CA GLU A 113 24.57 23.54 15.03
C GLU A 113 25.37 22.90 13.88
N GLY A 114 25.57 23.64 12.78
CA GLY A 114 26.47 23.23 11.69
C GLY A 114 26.14 21.84 11.13
N ASP A 115 27.13 20.94 11.12
CA ASP A 115 27.01 19.54 10.68
C ASP A 115 25.92 18.73 11.42
N ASN A 116 25.41 19.18 12.57
CA ASN A 116 24.26 18.54 13.21
C ASN A 116 22.99 18.58 12.33
N TYR A 117 22.93 19.47 11.33
CA TYR A 117 21.84 19.49 10.34
C TYR A 117 21.99 18.45 9.22
N THR A 118 23.18 17.85 9.04
CA THR A 118 23.48 16.96 7.91
C THR A 118 22.56 15.74 7.89
N GLU A 119 22.25 15.15 9.05
CA GLU A 119 21.34 14.00 9.15
C GLU A 119 19.94 14.33 8.60
N TYR A 120 19.40 15.50 8.94
CA TYR A 120 18.09 15.96 8.47
C TYR A 120 18.11 16.29 6.98
N HIS A 121 19.14 17.02 6.53
CA HIS A 121 19.33 17.36 5.13
C HIS A 121 19.39 16.10 4.25
N ASP A 122 20.19 15.11 4.65
CA ASP A 122 20.35 13.85 3.91
C ASP A 122 19.06 13.02 3.95
N TYR A 123 18.34 12.99 5.07
CA TYR A 123 17.03 12.36 5.15
C TYR A 123 16.06 12.92 4.11
N PHE A 124 15.85 14.25 4.09
CA PHE A 124 14.90 14.86 3.14
C PHE A 124 15.32 14.64 1.68
N LYS A 125 16.62 14.66 1.41
CA LYS A 125 17.17 14.44 0.07
C LYS A 125 17.00 13.00 -0.42
N GLU A 126 17.09 12.03 0.47
CA GLU A 126 17.01 10.59 0.15
C GLU A 126 15.59 10.02 0.30
N PHE A 127 14.68 10.77 0.91
CA PHE A 127 13.30 10.35 1.12
C PHE A 127 12.62 10.03 -0.22
N ASN A 128 11.96 8.86 -0.28
CA ASN A 128 11.19 8.46 -1.45
C ASN A 128 9.70 8.81 -1.27
N PRO A 129 9.19 9.88 -1.91
CA PRO A 129 7.79 10.27 -1.78
C PRO A 129 6.84 9.38 -2.58
N HIS A 130 7.35 8.52 -3.46
CA HIS A 130 6.49 7.73 -4.35
C HIS A 130 5.81 6.56 -3.63
N ILE A 131 4.56 6.27 -4.00
CA ILE A 131 3.84 5.09 -3.50
C ILE A 131 4.41 3.83 -4.15
N THR A 132 4.76 2.84 -3.32
CA THR A 132 5.41 1.59 -3.76
C THR A 132 4.55 0.35 -3.54
N THR A 133 3.36 0.51 -2.97
CA THR A 133 2.38 -0.56 -2.76
C THR A 133 2.08 -1.30 -4.08
N GLU A 134 2.41 -2.59 -4.12
CA GLU A 134 1.99 -3.49 -5.19
C GLU A 134 0.55 -3.93 -4.96
N LEU A 135 -0.33 -3.69 -5.94
CA LEU A 135 -1.73 -4.11 -5.85
C LEU A 135 -1.85 -5.63 -5.92
N THR A 136 -2.75 -6.20 -5.14
CA THR A 136 -3.08 -7.63 -5.21
C THR A 136 -3.77 -7.98 -6.53
N ASN A 137 -3.69 -9.26 -6.91
CA ASN A 137 -4.34 -9.75 -8.12
C ASN A 137 -5.84 -9.42 -8.12
N MET A 138 -6.32 -8.84 -9.21
CA MET A 138 -7.73 -8.49 -9.34
C MET A 138 -8.62 -9.75 -9.34
N PRO A 139 -9.79 -9.70 -8.67
CA PRO A 139 -10.77 -10.77 -8.72
C PRO A 139 -11.15 -11.13 -10.15
N GLY A 140 -11.43 -12.41 -10.40
CA GLY A 140 -11.81 -12.89 -11.73
C GLY A 140 -10.68 -13.08 -12.74
N GLY A 141 -9.40 -12.91 -12.35
CA GLY A 141 -8.26 -13.17 -13.23
C GLY A 141 -7.91 -12.03 -14.19
N MET A 142 -8.38 -10.81 -13.87
CA MET A 142 -8.02 -9.59 -14.61
C MET A 142 -6.58 -9.18 -14.37
N GLN A 143 -5.97 -8.59 -15.40
CA GLN A 143 -4.64 -7.99 -15.34
C GLN A 143 -4.69 -6.56 -15.89
N ILE A 144 -3.88 -5.69 -15.29
CA ILE A 144 -3.53 -4.39 -15.87
C ILE A 144 -2.48 -4.69 -16.95
N SER A 145 -2.75 -4.34 -18.21
CA SER A 145 -1.75 -4.44 -19.28
C SER A 145 -0.71 -3.33 -19.17
N ASP A 146 0.42 -3.48 -19.87
CA ASP A 146 1.57 -2.55 -19.85
C ASP A 146 1.23 -1.08 -20.20
N ASP A 147 0.03 -0.82 -20.71
CA ASP A 147 -0.52 0.49 -21.07
C ASP A 147 -1.49 1.07 -20.01
N ASN A 148 -1.55 0.47 -18.82
CA ASN A 148 -2.50 0.80 -17.76
C ASN A 148 -3.98 0.61 -18.15
N GLU A 149 -4.27 -0.15 -19.21
CA GLU A 149 -5.64 -0.56 -19.52
C GLU A 149 -6.03 -1.82 -18.75
N ILE A 150 -7.25 -1.85 -18.23
CA ILE A 150 -7.77 -3.01 -17.49
C ILE A 150 -8.44 -3.94 -18.50
N SER A 151 -7.77 -5.04 -18.84
CA SER A 151 -8.31 -6.02 -19.79
C SER A 151 -9.18 -7.06 -19.07
N PHE A 152 -10.45 -7.12 -19.49
CA PHE A 152 -11.44 -8.08 -18.99
C PHE A 152 -11.31 -9.40 -19.75
N ASN A 153 -10.24 -10.16 -19.55
CA ASN A 153 -10.06 -11.40 -20.31
C ASN A 153 -10.84 -12.57 -19.65
N THR A 154 -12.17 -12.50 -19.72
CA THR A 154 -13.05 -13.62 -19.39
C THR A 154 -13.71 -14.13 -20.67
N ASN A 155 -13.48 -15.40 -20.97
CA ASN A 155 -14.12 -16.10 -22.09
C ASN A 155 -15.22 -17.01 -21.55
N ILE A 156 -16.44 -16.81 -22.02
CA ILE A 156 -17.61 -17.58 -21.60
C ILE A 156 -18.15 -18.36 -22.78
N ALA A 157 -18.11 -19.69 -22.68
CA ALA A 157 -18.69 -20.58 -23.68
C ALA A 157 -20.03 -21.13 -23.17
N ILE A 158 -21.09 -20.97 -23.96
CA ILE A 158 -22.41 -21.50 -23.65
C ILE A 158 -22.70 -22.65 -24.59
N LEU A 159 -22.96 -23.83 -24.02
CA LEU A 159 -23.28 -25.06 -24.76
C LEU A 159 -24.75 -25.40 -24.53
N VAL A 160 -25.57 -25.25 -25.56
CA VAL A 160 -27.02 -25.51 -25.47
C VAL A 160 -27.37 -26.85 -26.12
N ASP A 161 -28.00 -27.72 -25.34
CA ASP A 161 -28.61 -28.96 -25.82
C ASP A 161 -29.83 -28.65 -26.70
N SER A 162 -29.85 -29.20 -27.91
CA SER A 162 -30.95 -29.10 -28.87
C SER A 162 -31.44 -30.47 -29.32
N SER A 163 -31.24 -31.48 -28.47
CA SER A 163 -31.81 -32.82 -28.63
C SER A 163 -33.34 -32.80 -28.56
N GLY A 164 -33.97 -33.90 -28.98
CA GLY A 164 -35.43 -33.99 -29.05
C GLY A 164 -36.13 -33.92 -27.69
N SER A 165 -35.47 -34.29 -26.60
CA SER A 165 -36.02 -34.17 -25.23
C SER A 165 -36.32 -32.72 -24.86
N MET A 166 -35.53 -31.77 -25.37
CA MET A 166 -35.75 -30.34 -25.18
C MET A 166 -37.06 -29.82 -25.80
N GLY A 167 -37.73 -30.62 -26.63
CA GLY A 167 -39.05 -30.32 -27.19
C GLY A 167 -40.22 -30.68 -26.28
N GLN A 168 -39.96 -31.36 -25.15
CA GLN A 168 -40.99 -31.66 -24.16
C GLN A 168 -41.49 -30.37 -23.50
N LYS A 169 -42.76 -30.39 -23.06
CA LYS A 169 -43.41 -29.23 -22.47
C LYS A 169 -43.43 -29.28 -20.95
N ILE A 170 -43.14 -28.14 -20.34
CA ILE A 170 -43.26 -27.86 -18.92
C ILE A 170 -44.03 -26.55 -18.78
N ALA A 171 -45.06 -26.52 -17.93
CA ALA A 171 -45.85 -25.32 -17.64
C ALA A 171 -46.35 -24.55 -18.89
N GLY A 172 -46.60 -25.25 -20.01
CA GLY A 172 -47.10 -24.67 -21.26
C GLY A 172 -46.03 -24.31 -22.31
N TYR A 173 -44.76 -24.24 -21.93
CA TYR A 173 -43.61 -23.93 -22.80
C TYR A 173 -42.78 -25.19 -23.05
N THR A 174 -42.01 -25.22 -24.15
CA THR A 174 -40.99 -26.25 -24.37
C THR A 174 -39.76 -25.99 -23.50
N LYS A 175 -39.03 -27.04 -23.10
CA LYS A 175 -37.76 -26.89 -22.36
C LYS A 175 -36.78 -26.00 -23.14
N MET A 176 -36.74 -26.13 -24.47
CA MET A 176 -35.96 -25.27 -25.35
C MET A 176 -36.35 -23.79 -25.26
N GLU A 177 -37.64 -23.45 -25.25
CA GLU A 177 -38.06 -22.04 -25.11
C GLU A 177 -37.60 -21.45 -23.77
N LEU A 178 -37.72 -22.20 -22.67
CA LEU A 178 -37.25 -21.78 -21.36
C LEU A 178 -35.72 -21.63 -21.33
N ALA A 179 -34.99 -22.61 -21.87
CA ALA A 179 -33.54 -22.57 -21.97
C ALA A 179 -33.05 -21.38 -22.80
N LYS A 180 -33.71 -21.06 -23.92
CA LYS A 180 -33.34 -19.89 -24.74
C LYS A 180 -33.54 -18.57 -24.01
N ASN A 181 -34.66 -18.42 -23.30
CA ASN A 181 -34.92 -17.23 -22.51
C ASN A 181 -33.88 -17.07 -21.39
N ALA A 182 -33.62 -18.15 -20.66
CA ALA A 182 -32.63 -18.17 -19.59
C ALA A 182 -31.22 -17.84 -20.09
N VAL A 183 -30.80 -18.46 -21.20
CA VAL A 183 -29.49 -18.18 -21.83
C VAL A 183 -29.40 -16.74 -22.32
N ASN A 184 -30.45 -16.17 -22.92
CA ASN A 184 -30.44 -14.76 -23.36
C ASN A 184 -30.37 -13.78 -22.18
N GLU A 185 -31.13 -14.03 -21.10
CA GLU A 185 -31.04 -13.22 -19.87
C GLU A 185 -29.66 -13.35 -19.21
N PHE A 186 -29.08 -14.55 -19.22
CA PHE A 186 -27.75 -14.83 -18.71
C PHE A 186 -26.68 -13.98 -19.39
N VAL A 187 -26.57 -14.07 -20.72
CA VAL A 187 -25.55 -13.31 -21.46
C VAL A 187 -25.77 -11.81 -21.40
N ALA A 188 -27.03 -11.35 -21.30
CA ALA A 188 -27.34 -9.93 -21.12
C ALA A 188 -26.91 -9.39 -19.76
N SER A 189 -26.65 -10.28 -18.79
CA SER A 189 -26.27 -9.93 -17.43
C SER A 189 -24.79 -10.13 -17.13
N MET A 190 -23.98 -10.41 -18.15
CA MET A 190 -22.53 -10.52 -18.06
C MET A 190 -21.85 -9.14 -18.07
N PRO A 191 -20.69 -8.99 -17.42
CA PRO A 191 -19.92 -7.74 -17.47
C PRO A 191 -19.59 -7.31 -18.90
N GLU A 192 -19.74 -6.02 -19.19
CA GLU A 192 -19.28 -5.44 -20.45
C GLU A 192 -17.78 -5.70 -20.66
N GLY A 193 -17.45 -6.28 -21.82
CA GLY A 193 -16.09 -6.71 -22.17
C GLY A 193 -15.90 -8.23 -22.19
N SER A 194 -16.85 -9.02 -21.67
CA SER A 194 -16.78 -10.49 -21.72
C SER A 194 -16.87 -11.02 -23.16
N ASN A 195 -15.96 -11.92 -23.54
CA ASN A 195 -16.00 -12.64 -24.81
C ASN A 195 -16.95 -13.83 -24.68
N VAL A 196 -18.00 -13.88 -25.50
CA VAL A 196 -19.02 -14.93 -25.43
C VAL A 196 -18.94 -15.82 -26.67
N MET A 197 -19.04 -17.13 -26.50
CA MET A 197 -19.21 -18.12 -27.56
C MET A 197 -20.50 -18.93 -27.31
N LEU A 198 -21.23 -19.25 -28.36
CA LEU A 198 -22.41 -20.12 -28.32
C LEU A 198 -22.17 -21.34 -29.20
N ARG A 199 -22.25 -22.52 -28.59
CA ARG A 199 -22.25 -23.83 -29.27
C ARG A 199 -23.59 -24.51 -29.06
N VAL A 200 -24.13 -25.07 -30.13
CA VAL A 200 -25.37 -25.86 -30.09
C VAL A 200 -25.06 -27.29 -30.49
N TYR A 201 -25.62 -28.26 -29.78
CA TYR A 201 -25.40 -29.68 -30.07
C TYR A 201 -26.71 -30.47 -30.12
N GLY A 202 -26.72 -31.58 -30.85
CA GLY A 202 -27.92 -32.42 -30.99
C GLY A 202 -29.02 -31.85 -31.91
N HIS A 203 -28.77 -30.76 -32.64
CA HIS A 203 -29.77 -30.04 -33.43
C HIS A 203 -30.07 -30.64 -34.82
N LYS A 204 -29.31 -31.65 -35.30
CA LYS A 204 -29.51 -32.27 -36.64
C LYS A 204 -30.16 -33.66 -36.55
N GLY A 205 -30.91 -34.01 -37.59
CA GLY A 205 -31.59 -35.30 -37.73
C GLY A 205 -32.89 -35.37 -36.95
N SER A 206 -33.13 -36.51 -36.31
CA SER A 206 -34.27 -36.79 -35.44
C SER A 206 -33.84 -37.70 -34.27
N SER A 207 -34.73 -37.92 -33.31
CA SER A 207 -34.54 -38.90 -32.23
C SER A 207 -34.72 -40.36 -32.69
N SER A 208 -34.75 -40.63 -34.00
CA SER A 208 -34.76 -42.00 -34.54
C SER A 208 -33.35 -42.58 -34.59
N ASP A 209 -33.21 -43.90 -34.38
CA ASP A 209 -31.93 -44.61 -34.50
C ASP A 209 -31.28 -44.46 -35.88
N LYS A 210 -32.08 -44.27 -36.95
CA LYS A 210 -31.59 -44.07 -38.31
C LYS A 210 -30.74 -42.80 -38.44
N ASP A 211 -31.09 -41.76 -37.68
CA ASP A 211 -30.41 -40.46 -37.69
C ASP A 211 -29.39 -40.33 -36.55
N LYS A 212 -29.25 -41.35 -35.69
CA LYS A 212 -28.39 -41.30 -34.51
C LYS A 212 -26.95 -40.92 -34.86
N LYS A 213 -26.37 -41.51 -35.91
CA LYS A 213 -25.01 -41.17 -36.35
C LYS A 213 -24.89 -39.70 -36.80
N LEU A 214 -25.88 -39.18 -37.51
CA LEU A 214 -25.92 -37.79 -37.95
C LEU A 214 -26.02 -36.85 -36.74
N SER A 215 -26.94 -37.16 -35.83
CA SER A 215 -27.21 -36.32 -34.67
C SER A 215 -26.07 -36.33 -33.65
N CYS A 216 -25.50 -37.50 -33.37
CA CYS A 216 -24.32 -37.61 -32.51
C CYS A 216 -23.07 -36.96 -33.12
N GLY A 217 -23.07 -36.75 -34.43
CA GLY A 217 -22.06 -35.96 -35.12
C GLY A 217 -22.29 -34.45 -35.03
N SER A 218 -23.48 -34.00 -34.64
CA SER A 218 -23.91 -32.60 -34.76
C SER A 218 -23.63 -31.76 -33.52
N THR A 219 -22.60 -30.95 -33.62
CA THR A 219 -22.30 -29.86 -32.71
C THR A 219 -21.61 -28.77 -33.52
N GLU A 220 -21.99 -27.51 -33.31
CA GLU A 220 -21.44 -26.39 -34.06
C GLU A 220 -21.41 -25.12 -33.22
N VAL A 221 -20.38 -24.30 -33.43
CA VAL A 221 -20.31 -22.93 -32.92
C VAL A 221 -21.17 -22.05 -33.83
N VAL A 222 -22.12 -21.34 -33.23
CA VAL A 222 -23.13 -20.53 -33.94
C VAL A 222 -22.95 -19.04 -33.66
N TYR A 223 -22.18 -18.72 -32.62
CA TYR A 223 -21.68 -17.41 -32.27
C TYR A 223 -20.26 -17.62 -31.76
N ASP A 224 -19.26 -17.13 -32.49
CA ASP A 224 -17.85 -17.28 -32.10
C ASP A 224 -17.48 -16.33 -30.96
N PHE A 225 -16.36 -16.60 -30.28
CA PHE A 225 -15.83 -15.73 -29.23
C PHE A 225 -15.70 -14.29 -29.73
N GLN A 226 -16.54 -13.43 -29.19
CA GLN A 226 -16.52 -11.99 -29.45
C GLN A 226 -17.27 -11.27 -28.32
N PRO A 227 -17.09 -9.95 -28.16
CA PRO A 227 -17.88 -9.17 -27.23
C PRO A 227 -19.37 -9.42 -27.43
N TYR A 228 -20.11 -9.56 -26.33
CA TYR A 228 -21.53 -9.87 -26.38
C TYR A 228 -22.31 -8.84 -27.22
N ASN A 229 -23.11 -9.34 -28.16
CA ASN A 229 -24.03 -8.54 -28.95
C ASN A 229 -25.42 -9.17 -28.92
N GLU A 230 -26.30 -8.60 -28.12
CA GLU A 230 -27.67 -9.09 -27.88
C GLU A 230 -28.41 -9.50 -29.16
N LYS A 231 -28.42 -8.61 -30.17
CA LYS A 231 -29.15 -8.87 -31.43
C LYS A 231 -28.54 -9.99 -32.25
N LYS A 232 -27.21 -10.12 -32.29
CA LYS A 232 -26.54 -11.20 -33.04
C LYS A 232 -26.65 -12.53 -32.31
N PHE A 233 -26.44 -12.51 -31.00
CA PHE A 233 -26.48 -13.70 -30.15
C PHE A 233 -27.88 -14.32 -30.13
N GLY A 234 -28.92 -13.51 -29.85
CA GLY A 234 -30.31 -14.00 -29.86
C GLY A 234 -30.72 -14.58 -31.22
N LYS A 235 -30.36 -13.91 -32.32
CA LYS A 235 -30.57 -14.43 -33.69
C LYS A 235 -29.82 -15.74 -33.98
N ALA A 236 -28.67 -15.96 -33.36
CA ALA A 236 -27.94 -17.21 -33.52
C ALA A 236 -28.68 -18.34 -32.79
N LEU A 237 -29.06 -18.10 -31.54
CA LEU A 237 -29.77 -19.06 -30.69
C LEU A 237 -31.16 -19.43 -31.22
N ASP A 238 -31.89 -18.47 -31.78
CA ASP A 238 -33.28 -18.67 -32.24
C ASP A 238 -33.42 -19.65 -33.41
N LYS A 239 -32.35 -19.90 -34.17
CA LYS A 239 -32.36 -20.77 -35.37
C LYS A 239 -32.58 -22.25 -35.07
N PHE A 240 -32.43 -22.65 -33.81
CA PHE A 240 -32.36 -24.07 -33.44
C PHE A 240 -33.67 -24.58 -32.84
N GLU A 241 -34.05 -25.78 -33.23
CA GLU A 241 -35.25 -26.49 -32.78
C GLU A 241 -34.85 -27.85 -32.20
N PRO A 242 -35.52 -28.34 -31.14
CA PRO A 242 -35.20 -29.58 -30.48
C PRO A 242 -35.49 -30.79 -31.39
N LYS A 243 -34.47 -31.58 -31.74
CA LYS A 243 -34.61 -32.65 -32.76
C LYS A 243 -33.89 -33.94 -32.42
N GLY A 244 -32.60 -33.89 -32.17
CA GLY A 244 -31.73 -35.03 -32.28
C GLY A 244 -31.50 -35.81 -31.00
N TRP A 245 -30.27 -36.29 -30.86
CA TRP A 245 -29.69 -37.01 -29.73
C TRP A 245 -28.70 -36.09 -29.00
N THR A 246 -28.22 -36.50 -27.83
CA THR A 246 -27.42 -35.66 -26.89
C THR A 246 -25.93 -36.04 -26.92
N PRO A 247 -25.10 -35.45 -27.81
CA PRO A 247 -23.66 -35.69 -27.87
C PRO A 247 -22.84 -34.82 -26.91
N LEU A 248 -23.17 -34.85 -25.62
CA LEU A 248 -22.55 -34.00 -24.59
C LEU A 248 -21.01 -34.14 -24.53
N ALA A 249 -20.49 -35.36 -24.45
CA ALA A 249 -19.04 -35.60 -24.42
C ALA A 249 -18.31 -35.00 -25.65
N LYS A 250 -18.96 -35.07 -26.81
CA LYS A 250 -18.41 -34.51 -28.05
C LYS A 250 -18.45 -32.98 -28.03
N ALA A 251 -19.54 -32.38 -27.55
CA ALA A 251 -19.66 -30.93 -27.44
C ALA A 251 -18.55 -30.35 -26.55
N ILE A 252 -18.33 -30.93 -25.35
CA ILE A 252 -17.25 -30.52 -24.43
C ILE A 252 -15.88 -30.67 -25.09
N SER A 253 -15.63 -31.82 -25.73
CA SER A 253 -14.33 -32.08 -26.38
C SER A 253 -14.05 -31.15 -27.56
N GLU A 254 -15.06 -30.74 -28.32
CA GLU A 254 -14.87 -29.77 -29.40
C GLU A 254 -14.73 -28.34 -28.89
N THR A 255 -15.42 -27.97 -27.81
CA THR A 255 -15.23 -26.67 -27.14
C THR A 255 -13.79 -26.44 -26.73
N LYS A 256 -13.08 -27.49 -26.28
CA LYS A 256 -11.63 -27.41 -26.02
C LYS A 256 -10.84 -26.80 -27.19
N LYS A 257 -11.18 -27.16 -28.43
CA LYS A 257 -10.49 -26.67 -29.64
C LYS A 257 -10.87 -25.24 -29.97
N ASP A 258 -12.11 -24.84 -29.65
CA ASP A 258 -12.57 -23.48 -29.89
C ASP A 258 -11.79 -22.48 -29.01
N PHE A 259 -11.48 -22.87 -27.77
CA PHE A 259 -10.66 -22.07 -26.84
C PHE A 259 -9.19 -21.91 -27.28
N GLU A 260 -8.68 -22.71 -28.22
CA GLU A 260 -7.34 -22.48 -28.79
C GLU A 260 -7.26 -21.15 -29.57
N ASN A 261 -8.40 -20.62 -30.01
CA ASN A 261 -8.50 -19.33 -30.70
C ASN A 261 -9.02 -18.20 -29.78
N ALA A 262 -9.33 -18.50 -28.51
CA ALA A 262 -9.76 -17.50 -27.55
C ALA A 262 -8.56 -16.70 -27.03
N GLU A 263 -8.81 -15.48 -26.59
CA GLU A 263 -7.79 -14.70 -25.90
C GLU A 263 -7.40 -15.37 -24.58
N LYS A 264 -6.18 -15.10 -24.08
CA LYS A 264 -5.72 -15.69 -22.83
C LYS A 264 -6.48 -15.06 -21.66
N GLY A 265 -7.16 -15.88 -20.88
CA GLY A 265 -8.00 -15.37 -19.81
C GLY A 265 -8.66 -16.46 -18.99
N LYS A 266 -9.53 -16.06 -18.07
CA LYS A 266 -10.37 -16.98 -17.30
C LYS A 266 -11.41 -17.58 -18.23
N ASN A 267 -11.48 -18.91 -18.27
CA ASN A 267 -12.36 -19.64 -19.17
C ASN A 267 -13.49 -20.29 -18.36
N ILE A 268 -14.74 -19.97 -18.70
CA ILE A 268 -15.92 -20.51 -18.02
C ILE A 268 -16.86 -21.11 -19.07
N ILE A 269 -17.39 -22.29 -18.78
CA ILE A 269 -18.27 -23.02 -19.67
C ILE A 269 -19.58 -23.27 -18.94
N TYR A 270 -20.69 -22.87 -19.55
CA TYR A 270 -22.03 -23.18 -19.06
C TYR A 270 -22.71 -24.14 -20.03
N ILE A 271 -23.04 -25.33 -19.55
CA ILE A 271 -23.76 -26.32 -20.33
C ILE A 271 -25.21 -26.35 -19.88
N VAL A 272 -26.11 -26.11 -20.82
CA VAL A 272 -27.55 -26.20 -20.62
C VAL A 272 -28.03 -27.51 -21.21
N SER A 273 -28.54 -28.43 -20.38
CA SER A 273 -29.01 -29.75 -20.81
C SER A 273 -30.19 -30.25 -19.96
N ASP A 274 -31.04 -31.08 -20.54
CA ASP A 274 -32.19 -31.69 -19.87
C ASP A 274 -32.02 -33.19 -19.54
N GLY A 275 -30.83 -33.78 -19.76
CA GLY A 275 -30.68 -35.21 -19.52
C GLY A 275 -29.37 -35.88 -19.87
N VAL A 276 -29.45 -37.21 -19.89
CA VAL A 276 -28.33 -38.13 -20.06
C VAL A 276 -27.76 -38.07 -21.49
N ALA A 277 -26.43 -38.13 -21.62
CA ALA A 277 -25.73 -38.28 -22.88
C ALA A 277 -26.14 -39.59 -23.59
N THR A 278 -26.69 -39.48 -24.79
CA THR A 278 -27.27 -40.63 -25.51
C THR A 278 -26.46 -41.09 -26.73
N CYS A 279 -25.31 -40.45 -26.96
CA CYS A 279 -24.43 -40.64 -28.11
C CYS A 279 -23.11 -41.35 -27.81
N GLY A 280 -22.97 -41.91 -26.61
CA GLY A 280 -21.73 -42.51 -26.12
C GLY A 280 -20.67 -41.47 -25.75
N GLY A 281 -19.45 -41.94 -25.51
CA GLY A 281 -18.40 -41.13 -24.89
C GLY A 281 -18.57 -41.01 -23.38
N ASP A 282 -17.63 -40.31 -22.75
CA ASP A 282 -17.62 -40.06 -21.30
C ASP A 282 -17.60 -38.55 -21.07
N PRO A 283 -18.76 -37.94 -20.79
CA PRO A 283 -18.87 -36.50 -20.54
C PRO A 283 -18.02 -36.02 -19.36
N ALA A 284 -17.94 -36.79 -18.28
CA ALA A 284 -17.17 -36.40 -17.09
C ALA A 284 -15.66 -36.42 -17.40
N LYS A 285 -15.19 -37.45 -18.12
CA LYS A 285 -13.81 -37.49 -18.62
C LYS A 285 -13.50 -36.33 -19.54
N ALA A 286 -14.40 -35.98 -20.46
CA ALA A 286 -14.21 -34.84 -21.35
C ALA A 286 -14.14 -33.51 -20.58
N SER A 287 -14.96 -33.34 -19.55
CA SER A 287 -14.95 -32.17 -18.66
C SER A 287 -13.63 -32.05 -17.91
N LYS A 288 -13.16 -33.16 -17.33
CA LYS A 288 -11.87 -33.23 -16.65
C LYS A 288 -10.69 -32.91 -17.57
N GLU A 289 -10.68 -33.48 -18.77
CA GLU A 289 -9.61 -33.20 -19.76
C GLU A 289 -9.59 -31.75 -20.23
N LEU A 290 -10.69 -31.01 -20.08
CA LEU A 290 -10.80 -29.60 -20.39
C LEU A 290 -10.32 -28.74 -19.22
N HIS A 291 -10.74 -29.07 -18.00
CA HIS A 291 -10.29 -28.43 -16.76
C HIS A 291 -8.79 -28.61 -16.53
N ASP A 292 -8.26 -29.83 -16.68
CA ASP A 292 -6.84 -30.16 -16.48
C ASP A 292 -5.95 -29.70 -17.67
N SER A 293 -6.51 -29.03 -18.68
CA SER A 293 -5.74 -28.52 -19.82
C SER A 293 -5.18 -27.14 -19.55
N ASN A 294 -4.31 -26.66 -20.44
CA ASN A 294 -3.79 -25.29 -20.42
C ASN A 294 -4.86 -24.19 -20.62
N ILE A 295 -6.12 -24.58 -20.88
CA ILE A 295 -7.27 -23.67 -20.91
C ILE A 295 -7.81 -23.44 -19.49
N GLU A 296 -7.62 -24.38 -18.56
CA GLU A 296 -8.06 -24.27 -17.16
C GLU A 296 -9.54 -23.84 -17.03
N ALA A 297 -10.41 -24.38 -17.89
CA ALA A 297 -11.80 -23.97 -17.92
C ALA A 297 -12.60 -24.58 -16.75
N VAL A 298 -13.46 -23.77 -16.14
CA VAL A 298 -14.45 -24.21 -15.17
C VAL A 298 -15.73 -24.59 -15.90
N VAL A 299 -16.24 -25.81 -15.70
CA VAL A 299 -17.44 -26.32 -16.37
C VAL A 299 -18.62 -26.37 -15.40
N ASN A 300 -19.55 -25.43 -15.57
CA ASN A 300 -20.81 -25.36 -14.86
C ASN A 300 -21.93 -26.02 -15.68
N ILE A 301 -22.84 -26.71 -15.01
CA ILE A 301 -23.96 -27.39 -15.63
C ILE A 301 -25.27 -26.83 -15.10
N ILE A 302 -26.19 -26.56 -16.03
CA ILE A 302 -27.53 -26.09 -15.76
C ILE A 302 -28.50 -27.15 -16.28
N GLY A 303 -29.05 -27.91 -15.34
CA GLY A 303 -30.01 -28.98 -15.59
C GLY A 303 -31.44 -28.43 -15.69
N PHE A 304 -32.13 -28.70 -16.80
CA PHE A 304 -33.55 -28.36 -16.97
C PHE A 304 -34.43 -29.61 -16.86
N ASP A 305 -35.21 -29.72 -15.77
CA ASP A 305 -36.16 -30.82 -15.56
C ASP A 305 -35.54 -32.20 -15.84
N VAL A 306 -34.47 -32.48 -15.09
CA VAL A 306 -33.59 -33.63 -15.28
C VAL A 306 -34.02 -34.76 -14.35
N ASP A 307 -34.14 -35.98 -14.89
CA ASP A 307 -34.40 -37.17 -14.08
C ASP A 307 -33.20 -37.55 -13.18
N ASN A 308 -33.41 -38.38 -12.17
CA ASN A 308 -32.35 -38.73 -11.19
C ASN A 308 -31.05 -39.23 -11.86
N LYS A 309 -31.16 -39.98 -12.97
CA LYS A 309 -29.99 -40.51 -13.69
C LYS A 309 -29.26 -39.43 -14.46
N GLY A 310 -29.99 -38.50 -15.07
CA GLY A 310 -29.43 -37.31 -15.69
C GLY A 310 -28.74 -36.43 -14.67
N GLN A 311 -29.34 -36.22 -13.49
CA GLN A 311 -28.74 -35.41 -12.42
C GLN A 311 -27.41 -36.00 -11.96
N GLU A 312 -27.34 -37.30 -11.69
CA GLU A 312 -26.09 -37.98 -11.30
C GLU A 312 -25.00 -37.79 -12.37
N GLN A 313 -25.34 -37.94 -13.66
CA GLN A 313 -24.37 -37.75 -14.72
C GLN A 313 -23.94 -36.28 -14.84
N LEU A 314 -24.88 -35.33 -14.86
CA LEU A 314 -24.59 -33.91 -14.99
C LEU A 314 -23.78 -33.37 -13.81
N LEU A 315 -24.09 -33.79 -12.58
CA LEU A 315 -23.29 -33.51 -11.39
C LEU A 315 -21.85 -34.03 -11.56
N SER A 316 -21.68 -35.28 -12.02
CA SER A 316 -20.34 -35.82 -12.25
C SER A 316 -19.54 -35.05 -13.31
N VAL A 317 -20.21 -34.41 -14.27
CA VAL A 317 -19.56 -33.56 -15.29
C VAL A 317 -19.11 -32.23 -14.70
N ALA A 318 -19.97 -31.60 -13.88
CA ALA A 318 -19.64 -30.35 -13.19
C ALA A 318 -18.45 -30.55 -12.24
N GLU A 319 -18.52 -31.55 -11.36
CA GLU A 319 -17.45 -31.88 -10.40
C GLU A 319 -16.13 -32.19 -11.12
N ALA A 320 -16.18 -32.97 -12.20
CA ALA A 320 -15.00 -33.31 -12.99
C ALA A 320 -14.40 -32.09 -13.69
N GLY A 321 -15.20 -31.08 -13.99
CA GLY A 321 -14.79 -29.82 -14.61
C GLY A 321 -14.52 -28.68 -13.62
N GLY A 322 -14.48 -28.97 -12.32
CA GLY A 322 -14.23 -27.98 -11.26
C GLY A 322 -15.32 -26.93 -11.09
N GLY A 323 -16.53 -27.18 -11.60
CA GLY A 323 -17.68 -26.27 -11.51
C GLY A 323 -18.86 -26.88 -10.76
N GLU A 324 -20.00 -26.19 -10.85
CA GLU A 324 -21.20 -26.52 -10.08
C GLU A 324 -22.33 -27.04 -10.98
N PHE A 325 -23.20 -27.86 -10.38
CA PHE A 325 -24.41 -28.36 -11.02
C PHE A 325 -25.62 -27.74 -10.32
N GLU A 326 -26.42 -27.02 -11.10
CA GLU A 326 -27.65 -26.43 -10.62
C GLU A 326 -28.84 -26.90 -11.45
N THR A 327 -29.98 -27.10 -10.79
CA THR A 327 -31.24 -27.42 -11.45
C THR A 327 -32.14 -26.21 -11.49
N VAL A 328 -32.67 -25.89 -12.66
CA VAL A 328 -33.61 -24.79 -12.86
C VAL A 328 -34.94 -25.33 -13.38
N ASP A 329 -36.02 -24.95 -12.73
CA ASP A 329 -37.39 -25.29 -13.15
C ASP A 329 -38.01 -24.15 -13.97
N THR A 330 -37.52 -22.92 -13.77
CA THR A 330 -37.99 -21.69 -14.42
C THR A 330 -36.84 -20.76 -14.83
N ALA A 331 -37.14 -19.80 -15.71
CA ALA A 331 -36.19 -18.72 -16.03
C ALA A 331 -35.86 -17.84 -14.81
N GLU A 332 -36.74 -17.77 -13.81
CA GLU A 332 -36.53 -17.00 -12.59
C GLU A 332 -35.53 -17.66 -11.63
N ASP A 333 -35.51 -19.00 -11.58
CA ASP A 333 -34.50 -19.76 -10.83
C ASP A 333 -33.10 -19.52 -11.41
N PHE A 334 -33.00 -19.46 -12.73
CA PHE A 334 -31.76 -19.10 -13.43
C PHE A 334 -31.25 -17.72 -13.03
N LYS A 335 -32.16 -16.74 -12.91
CA LYS A 335 -31.82 -15.38 -12.47
C LYS A 335 -31.35 -15.34 -11.01
N SER A 336 -31.84 -16.23 -10.16
CA SER A 336 -31.40 -16.33 -8.76
C SER A 336 -29.97 -16.84 -8.65
N ILE A 337 -29.62 -17.90 -9.37
CA ILE A 337 -28.27 -18.49 -9.37
C ILE A 337 -27.23 -17.44 -9.81
N TRP A 338 -27.52 -16.68 -10.87
CA TRP A 338 -26.60 -15.65 -11.33
C TRP A 338 -26.56 -14.41 -10.41
N LYS A 339 -27.64 -14.12 -9.69
CA LYS A 339 -27.64 -13.08 -8.66
C LYS A 339 -26.67 -13.44 -7.53
N GLU A 340 -26.60 -14.71 -7.14
CA GLU A 340 -25.67 -15.20 -6.12
C GLU A 340 -24.21 -15.15 -6.59
N GLU A 341 -23.93 -15.60 -7.82
CA GLU A 341 -22.57 -15.52 -8.38
C GLU A 341 -22.11 -14.07 -8.59
N ARG A 342 -23.02 -13.17 -9.00
CA ARG A 342 -22.75 -11.73 -9.05
C ARG A 342 -22.48 -11.16 -7.66
N GLN A 343 -23.24 -11.57 -6.65
CA GLN A 343 -23.00 -11.13 -5.27
C GLN A 343 -21.65 -11.60 -4.76
N ARG A 344 -21.22 -12.81 -5.13
CA ARG A 344 -19.89 -13.33 -4.81
C ARG A 344 -18.80 -12.50 -5.47
N LEU A 345 -18.88 -12.29 -6.79
CA LEU A 345 -17.92 -11.44 -7.52
C LEU A 345 -17.89 -10.02 -6.96
N TRP A 346 -19.06 -9.45 -6.65
CA TRP A 346 -19.17 -8.15 -6.01
C TRP A 346 -18.48 -8.11 -4.65
N SER A 347 -18.65 -9.14 -3.82
CA SER A 347 -17.96 -9.27 -2.54
C SER A 347 -16.45 -9.32 -2.74
N GLU A 348 -15.96 -10.12 -3.69
CA GLU A 348 -14.52 -10.21 -4.00
C GLU A 348 -13.96 -8.85 -4.48
N TRP A 349 -14.70 -8.12 -5.31
CA TRP A 349 -14.33 -6.77 -5.76
C TRP A 349 -14.35 -5.73 -4.64
N TYR A 350 -15.32 -5.82 -3.76
CA TYR A 350 -15.41 -4.97 -2.58
C TYR A 350 -14.24 -5.23 -1.62
N ASP A 351 -13.94 -6.50 -1.36
CA ASP A 351 -12.83 -6.91 -0.51
C ASP A 351 -11.48 -6.50 -1.11
N TRP A 352 -11.27 -6.73 -2.41
CA TRP A 352 -10.08 -6.27 -3.14
C TRP A 352 -9.92 -4.75 -3.07
N GLY A 353 -11.01 -4.00 -3.33
CA GLY A 353 -10.97 -2.54 -3.29
C GLY A 353 -10.57 -2.04 -1.91
N ASN A 354 -11.17 -2.57 -0.84
CA ASN A 354 -10.82 -2.19 0.52
C ASN A 354 -9.40 -2.59 0.91
N GLU A 355 -8.97 -3.80 0.57
CA GLU A 355 -7.62 -4.29 0.91
C GLU A 355 -6.55 -3.40 0.30
N ASN A 356 -6.65 -3.12 -1.00
CA ASN A 356 -5.67 -2.32 -1.71
C ASN A 356 -5.74 -0.84 -1.32
N TRP A 357 -6.94 -0.29 -1.16
CA TRP A 357 -7.11 1.10 -0.71
C TRP A 357 -6.48 1.30 0.67
N ASN A 358 -6.71 0.36 1.59
CA ASN A 358 -6.13 0.42 2.94
C ASN A 358 -4.60 0.28 2.89
N ALA A 359 -4.06 -0.60 2.05
CA ALA A 359 -2.61 -0.75 1.90
C ALA A 359 -1.94 0.56 1.44
N VAL A 360 -2.52 1.22 0.43
CA VAL A 360 -2.03 2.53 -0.05
C VAL A 360 -2.19 3.60 1.04
N TRP A 361 -3.32 3.62 1.73
CA TRP A 361 -3.57 4.56 2.83
C TRP A 361 -2.57 4.39 3.99
N ASP A 362 -2.25 3.14 4.34
CA ASP A 362 -1.28 2.81 5.39
C ASP A 362 0.12 3.28 5.00
N GLU A 363 0.60 2.98 3.78
CA GLU A 363 1.90 3.45 3.29
C GLU A 363 1.96 4.99 3.28
N GLN A 364 0.96 5.64 2.70
CA GLN A 364 0.87 7.10 2.61
C GLN A 364 0.88 7.75 4.00
N THR A 365 0.12 7.20 4.95
CA THR A 365 0.03 7.73 6.31
C THR A 365 1.34 7.56 7.06
N ASN A 366 2.00 6.40 6.96
CA ASN A 366 3.28 6.15 7.61
C ASN A 366 4.35 7.11 7.10
N LYS A 367 4.49 7.22 5.78
CA LYS A 367 5.44 8.14 5.13
C LYS A 367 5.21 9.59 5.52
N LYS A 368 3.94 10.03 5.60
CA LYS A 368 3.59 11.39 6.03
C LYS A 368 3.96 11.65 7.49
N ASN A 369 3.74 10.68 8.37
CA ASN A 369 4.12 10.80 9.77
C ASN A 369 5.64 10.89 9.92
N GLU A 370 6.41 10.05 9.21
CA GLU A 370 7.87 10.10 9.20
C GLU A 370 8.40 11.46 8.72
N LEU A 371 7.86 12.01 7.62
CA LEU A 371 8.19 13.36 7.15
C LEU A 371 7.87 14.43 8.18
N TRP A 372 6.72 14.34 8.84
CA TRP A 372 6.28 15.32 9.82
C TRP A 372 7.12 15.29 11.09
N ASP A 373 7.47 14.10 11.59
CA ASP A 373 8.35 13.92 12.73
C ASP A 373 9.72 14.55 12.44
N MET A 374 10.31 14.24 11.28
CA MET A 374 11.60 14.81 10.90
C MET A 374 11.55 16.34 10.73
N LYS A 375 10.47 16.88 10.14
CA LYS A 375 10.26 18.34 10.01
C LYS A 375 10.19 19.02 11.38
N ASN A 376 9.50 18.41 12.34
CA ASN A 376 9.41 18.98 13.68
C ASN A 376 10.75 18.93 14.41
N ASP A 377 11.46 17.81 14.32
CA ASP A 377 12.74 17.63 15.01
C ASP A 377 13.77 18.64 14.51
N VAL A 378 13.93 18.79 13.19
CA VAL A 378 14.82 19.82 12.62
C VAL A 378 14.30 21.23 12.90
N GLY A 379 13.00 21.47 12.83
CA GLY A 379 12.40 22.79 13.10
C GLY A 379 12.66 23.24 14.54
N ASN A 380 12.60 22.32 15.50
CA ASN A 380 12.96 22.59 16.89
C ASN A 380 14.44 22.91 17.02
N LEU A 381 15.32 22.18 16.33
CA LEU A 381 16.77 22.44 16.33
C LEU A 381 17.10 23.83 15.76
N ILE A 382 16.49 24.20 14.63
CA ILE A 382 16.63 25.51 13.98
C ILE A 382 16.15 26.63 14.93
N TYR A 383 15.00 26.43 15.56
CA TYR A 383 14.47 27.40 16.52
C TYR A 383 15.36 27.55 17.76
N ASP A 384 15.88 26.44 18.27
CA ASP A 384 16.76 26.40 19.42
C ASP A 384 18.07 27.14 19.13
N GLU A 385 18.75 26.89 18.01
CA GLU A 385 19.95 27.61 17.59
C GLU A 385 19.71 29.13 17.57
N LYS A 386 18.65 29.56 16.88
CA LYS A 386 18.24 30.97 16.81
C LYS A 386 17.99 31.57 18.19
N SER A 387 17.21 30.88 19.01
CA SER A 387 16.81 31.35 20.34
C SER A 387 18.03 31.52 21.24
N ARG A 388 18.92 30.53 21.27
CA ARG A 388 20.15 30.54 22.06
C ARG A 388 21.11 31.66 21.61
N MET A 389 21.27 31.86 20.30
CA MET A 389 22.13 32.94 19.79
C MET A 389 21.57 34.33 20.10
N LYS A 390 20.25 34.52 19.98
CA LYS A 390 19.60 35.80 20.34
C LYS A 390 19.64 36.07 21.83
N GLU A 391 19.54 35.04 22.66
CA GLU A 391 19.71 35.11 24.11
C GLU A 391 21.13 35.59 24.45
N ALA A 392 22.16 34.93 23.92
CA ALA A 392 23.56 35.32 24.13
C ALA A 392 23.86 36.75 23.62
N SER A 393 23.33 37.11 22.46
CA SER A 393 23.41 38.46 21.89
C SER A 393 22.76 39.52 22.80
N TYR A 394 21.64 39.17 23.45
CA TYR A 394 20.99 40.04 24.43
C TYR A 394 21.75 40.12 25.75
N TYR A 395 22.31 39.02 26.24
CA TYR A 395 23.12 38.97 27.45
C TYR A 395 24.34 39.90 27.36
N LEU A 396 25.11 39.81 26.26
CA LEU A 396 26.26 40.69 26.02
C LEU A 396 25.89 42.17 26.01
N GLN A 397 24.70 42.52 25.48
CA GLN A 397 24.19 43.88 25.54
C GLN A 397 23.92 44.34 26.99
N GLN A 398 23.36 43.47 27.83
CA GLN A 398 23.06 43.79 29.24
C GLN A 398 24.33 43.98 30.07
N GLU A 399 25.40 43.27 29.73
CA GLU A 399 26.72 43.40 30.35
C GLU A 399 27.57 44.52 29.72
N ASP A 400 26.93 45.49 29.05
CA ASP A 400 27.55 46.67 28.43
C ASP A 400 28.73 46.34 27.49
N GLN A 401 28.69 45.18 26.81
CA GLN A 401 29.73 44.78 25.85
C GLN A 401 29.60 45.50 24.52
N TYR A 402 28.38 45.93 24.15
CA TYR A 402 28.09 46.75 22.98
C TYR A 402 26.71 47.41 23.04
N GLU A 403 26.50 48.39 22.16
CA GLU A 403 25.26 49.18 22.07
C GLU A 403 24.11 48.46 21.34
N SER A 404 22.90 49.01 21.48
CA SER A 404 21.69 48.39 20.90
C SER A 404 21.69 48.25 19.38
N ASP A 405 22.36 49.13 18.64
CA ASP A 405 22.42 49.07 17.17
C ASP A 405 23.24 47.87 16.72
N MET A 406 24.33 47.55 17.43
CA MET A 406 25.15 46.38 17.16
C MET A 406 24.39 45.07 17.41
N ARG A 407 23.57 45.03 18.48
CA ARG A 407 22.67 43.89 18.73
C ARG A 407 21.69 43.68 17.58
N GLN A 408 21.12 44.74 17.02
CA GLN A 408 20.19 44.62 15.89
C GLN A 408 20.87 44.03 14.64
N GLU A 409 22.12 44.39 14.38
CA GLU A 409 22.91 43.80 13.29
C GLU A 409 23.18 42.31 13.53
N ILE A 410 23.57 41.92 14.75
CA ILE A 410 23.78 40.51 15.12
C ILE A 410 22.47 39.72 15.00
N ASP A 411 21.38 40.24 15.56
CA ASP A 411 20.06 39.60 15.49
C ASP A 411 19.58 39.43 14.03
N SER A 412 19.94 40.36 13.14
CA SER A 412 19.67 40.27 11.69
C SER A 412 20.47 39.16 11.01
N LEU A 413 21.73 38.94 11.39
CA LEU A 413 22.54 37.82 10.88
C LEU A 413 21.98 36.47 11.37
N ILE A 414 21.57 36.40 12.64
CA ILE A 414 20.92 35.22 13.20
C ILE A 414 19.59 34.94 12.49
N GLU A 415 18.80 35.96 12.20
CA GLU A 415 17.53 35.80 11.48
C GLU A 415 17.75 35.30 10.05
N GLN A 416 18.72 35.85 9.33
CA GLN A 416 19.07 35.38 7.97
C GLN A 416 19.46 33.90 7.97
N ARG A 417 20.26 33.46 8.94
CA ARG A 417 20.62 32.04 9.08
C ARG A 417 19.39 31.17 9.35
N TYR A 418 18.51 31.62 10.23
CA TYR A 418 17.25 30.93 10.52
C TYR A 418 16.38 30.80 9.27
N GLU A 419 16.18 31.89 8.52
CA GLU A 419 15.36 31.91 7.30
C GLU A 419 15.90 30.93 6.25
N ILE A 420 17.23 30.88 6.05
CA ILE A 420 17.86 29.92 5.12
C ILE A 420 17.50 28.47 5.46
N LEU A 421 17.54 28.10 6.75
CA LEU A 421 17.25 26.74 7.19
C LEU A 421 15.74 26.44 7.17
N ASP A 422 14.93 27.36 7.70
CA ASP A 422 13.47 27.21 7.82
C ASP A 422 12.80 27.16 6.45
N ASP A 423 13.19 28.03 5.52
CA ASP A 423 12.67 28.05 4.15
C ASP A 423 13.06 26.76 3.42
N TYR A 424 14.33 26.36 3.47
CA TYR A 424 14.79 25.13 2.81
C TYR A 424 14.04 23.88 3.30
N ILE A 425 13.91 23.72 4.62
CA ILE A 425 13.21 22.57 5.20
C ILE A 425 11.71 22.64 4.89
N SER A 426 11.10 23.81 5.02
CA SER A 426 9.66 23.96 4.79
C SER A 426 9.28 23.67 3.34
N ASP A 427 10.01 24.26 2.39
CA ASP A 427 9.80 24.05 0.96
C ASP A 427 10.04 22.58 0.58
N THR A 428 11.15 21.99 1.04
CA THR A 428 11.48 20.59 0.74
C THR A 428 10.43 19.63 1.30
N TYR A 429 9.97 19.85 2.53
CA TYR A 429 8.89 19.05 3.11
C TYR A 429 7.57 19.19 2.35
N ASP A 430 7.20 20.42 1.96
CA ASP A 430 5.93 20.67 1.27
C ASP A 430 5.94 20.01 -0.11
N ASP A 431 7.05 20.08 -0.86
CA ASP A 431 7.22 19.41 -2.16
C ASP A 431 7.12 17.87 -2.05
N LEU A 432 7.80 17.27 -1.07
CA LEU A 432 7.76 15.83 -0.83
C LEU A 432 6.37 15.37 -0.39
N LYS A 433 5.72 16.13 0.48
CA LYS A 433 4.37 15.87 0.97
C LYS A 433 3.34 15.97 -0.14
N GLU A 434 3.41 17.00 -0.99
CA GLU A 434 2.49 17.18 -2.12
C GLU A 434 2.59 16.01 -3.10
N THR A 435 3.81 15.57 -3.42
CA THR A 435 4.05 14.41 -4.29
C THR A 435 3.43 13.13 -3.68
N LEU A 436 3.72 12.86 -2.41
CA LEU A 436 3.18 11.70 -1.69
C LEU A 436 1.65 11.71 -1.57
N GLU A 437 1.05 12.88 -1.29
CA GLU A 437 -0.39 13.03 -1.17
C GLU A 437 -1.07 12.81 -2.53
N THR A 438 -0.57 13.47 -3.58
CA THR A 438 -1.13 13.38 -4.92
C THR A 438 -1.09 11.94 -5.46
N GLU A 439 0.07 11.27 -5.42
CA GLU A 439 0.18 9.91 -5.95
C GLU A 439 -0.67 8.90 -5.16
N GLY A 440 -0.71 9.03 -3.83
CA GLY A 440 -1.54 8.17 -3.00
C GLY A 440 -3.03 8.38 -3.24
N ASP A 441 -3.47 9.63 -3.39
CA ASP A 441 -4.87 9.97 -3.67
C ASP A 441 -5.28 9.49 -5.07
N ASP A 442 -4.46 9.72 -6.10
CA ASP A 442 -4.71 9.24 -7.46
C ASP A 442 -4.86 7.71 -7.52
N LEU A 443 -4.00 6.97 -6.80
CA LEU A 443 -4.07 5.50 -6.78
C LEU A 443 -5.30 4.99 -6.02
N LYS A 444 -5.64 5.60 -4.88
CA LYS A 444 -6.85 5.28 -4.11
C LYS A 444 -8.12 5.54 -4.92
N ASP A 445 -8.18 6.68 -5.61
CA ASP A 445 -9.30 7.05 -6.49
C ASP A 445 -9.43 6.06 -7.66
N ALA A 446 -8.31 5.60 -8.23
CA ALA A 446 -8.31 4.58 -9.27
C ALA A 446 -8.86 3.24 -8.76
N ILE A 447 -8.49 2.82 -7.54
CA ILE A 447 -9.01 1.60 -6.89
C ILE A 447 -10.51 1.72 -6.64
N GLU A 448 -10.96 2.84 -6.05
CA GLU A 448 -12.37 3.08 -5.73
C GLU A 448 -13.23 3.12 -6.99
N LYS A 449 -12.83 3.93 -7.98
CA LYS A 449 -13.49 3.99 -9.27
C LYS A 449 -13.58 2.61 -9.91
N LYS A 450 -12.54 1.80 -9.78
CA LYS A 450 -12.57 0.45 -10.33
C LYS A 450 -13.58 -0.45 -9.61
N GLY A 451 -13.64 -0.38 -8.28
CA GLY A 451 -14.66 -1.08 -7.49
C GLY A 451 -16.08 -0.65 -7.88
N GLU A 452 -16.30 0.64 -8.15
CA GLU A 452 -17.61 1.16 -8.58
C GLU A 452 -18.00 0.70 -9.99
N GLU A 453 -17.08 0.77 -10.97
CA GLU A 453 -17.31 0.23 -12.32
C GLU A 453 -17.75 -1.24 -12.28
N MET A 454 -17.17 -2.01 -11.36
CA MET A 454 -17.48 -3.41 -11.18
C MET A 454 -18.79 -3.69 -10.44
N LYS A 455 -19.31 -2.70 -9.72
CA LYS A 455 -20.62 -2.77 -9.07
C LYS A 455 -21.78 -2.48 -10.03
N GLU A 456 -21.53 -1.67 -11.05
CA GLU A 456 -22.54 -1.32 -12.07
C GLU A 456 -22.71 -2.43 -13.14
N LYS A 457 -21.67 -3.25 -13.34
CA LYS A 457 -21.67 -4.42 -14.23
C LYS A 457 -22.26 -5.65 -13.52
#